data_AF-X1GJN7-F1
#
_entry.id   AF-X1GJN7-F1
#
_cell.length_a   1.000
_cell.length_b   1.000
_cell.length_c   1.000
_cell.angle_alpha   90.00
_cell.angle_beta   90.00
_cell.angle_gamma   90.00
#
_symmetry.space_group_name_H-M   'P 1'
#
loop_
_entity.id
_entity.type
_entity.pdbx_description
1 polymer ?
#
loop_
_entity_poly.entity_id
_entity_poly.type
_entity_poly.pdbx_seq_one_letter_code
_entity_poly.pdbx_strand_id
1 'polypeptide(L)'
;MVDVSHMSDKSFFDVIGITKAPVIASHSSVRTLCDSARNLTDEMLNALAGNGGVIQICILSSFLKKAEPNPKREKALKAFSEKYGSWRAIKDEAKRNKVREE
;
A
#
# COMPACT_ATOMS: atom_id res chain seq x y z
N MET A 1 9.90 5.69 -16.28
CA MET A 1 8.94 6.26 -15.32
C MET A 1 9.18 5.62 -13.97
N VAL A 2 9.39 6.40 -12.91
CA VAL A 2 9.60 5.89 -11.55
C VAL A 2 8.29 6.00 -10.79
N ASP A 3 7.80 4.88 -10.25
CA ASP A 3 6.62 4.84 -9.37
C ASP A 3 7.07 4.66 -7.93
N VAL A 4 6.67 5.59 -7.07
CA VAL A 4 7.05 5.63 -5.65
C VAL A 4 6.00 5.00 -4.73
N SER A 5 4.90 4.48 -5.29
CA SER A 5 3.95 3.67 -4.52
C SER A 5 4.67 2.46 -3.92
N HIS A 6 4.39 2.15 -2.65
CA HIS A 6 5.04 1.11 -1.83
C HIS A 6 6.42 1.44 -1.26
N MET A 7 7.02 2.56 -1.63
CA MET A 7 8.30 2.97 -1.03
C MET A 7 8.15 3.31 0.45
N SER A 8 9.23 3.11 1.19
CA SER A 8 9.38 3.74 2.51
C SER A 8 9.54 5.25 2.34
N ASP A 9 9.24 6.01 3.39
CA ASP A 9 9.42 7.47 3.41
C ASP A 9 10.86 7.86 3.04
N LYS A 10 11.86 7.14 3.59
CA LYS A 10 13.27 7.37 3.25
C LYS A 10 13.54 7.14 1.77
N SER A 11 13.12 6.00 1.22
CA SER A 11 13.36 5.66 -0.19
C SER A 11 12.68 6.65 -1.14
N PHE A 12 11.51 7.16 -0.77
CA PHE A 12 10.83 8.22 -1.52
C PHE A 12 11.72 9.46 -1.64
N PHE A 13 12.26 9.98 -0.53
CA PHE A 13 13.12 11.16 -0.56
C PHE A 13 14.46 10.91 -1.26
N ASP A 14 15.03 9.71 -1.10
CA ASP A 14 16.24 9.32 -1.83
C ASP A 14 15.98 9.38 -3.36
N VAL A 15 14.82 8.90 -3.83
CA VAL A 15 14.42 8.98 -5.25
C VAL A 15 14.20 10.42 -5.70
N ILE A 16 13.47 11.23 -4.93
CA ILE A 16 13.22 12.64 -5.25
C ILE A 16 14.54 13.42 -5.37
N GLY A 17 15.53 13.12 -4.53
CA GLY A 17 16.83 13.81 -4.54
C GLY A 17 17.73 13.48 -5.73
N ILE A 18 17.55 12.32 -6.38
CA ILE A 18 18.43 11.87 -7.48
C ILE A 18 17.76 11.88 -8.86
N THR A 19 16.44 11.80 -8.91
CA THR A 19 15.72 11.69 -10.17
C THR A 19 15.84 12.98 -10.99
N LYS A 20 16.07 12.83 -12.29
CA LYS A 20 16.06 13.95 -13.26
C LYS A 20 14.72 14.08 -14.00
N ALA A 21 13.81 13.13 -13.76
CA ALA A 21 12.50 13.07 -14.40
C ALA A 21 11.39 13.18 -13.34
N PRO A 22 10.20 13.67 -13.71
CA PRO A 22 9.02 13.58 -12.88
C PRO A 22 8.71 12.14 -12.46
N VAL A 23 8.38 11.95 -11.19
CA VAL A 23 7.95 10.65 -10.64
C VAL A 23 6.45 10.59 -10.49
N ILE A 24 5.91 9.39 -10.37
CA ILE A 24 4.48 9.19 -10.08
C ILE A 24 4.31 8.41 -8.78
N ALA A 25 3.21 8.65 -8.08
CA ALA A 25 2.64 7.71 -7.13
C ALA A 25 1.39 7.13 -7.77
N SER A 26 1.51 5.99 -8.46
CA SER A 26 0.42 5.42 -9.28
C SER A 26 -0.81 4.97 -8.49
N HIS A 27 -0.66 4.67 -7.20
CA HIS A 27 -1.75 4.29 -6.31
C HIS A 27 -1.37 4.54 -4.85
N SER A 28 -1.47 5.80 -4.43
CA SER A 28 -1.31 6.20 -3.04
C SER A 28 -2.38 7.24 -2.66
N SER A 29 -2.60 7.46 -1.37
CA SER A 29 -3.53 8.48 -0.89
C SER A 29 -2.84 9.40 0.13
N VAL A 30 -3.61 10.24 0.84
CA VAL A 30 -3.09 11.29 1.73
C VAL A 30 -3.08 10.81 3.18
N ARG A 31 -1.91 10.84 3.84
CA ARG A 31 -1.73 10.28 5.19
C ARG A 31 -2.47 11.09 6.24
N THR A 32 -2.53 12.41 6.06
CA THR A 32 -3.29 13.32 6.94
C THR A 32 -4.81 13.01 6.94
N LEU A 33 -5.35 12.44 5.85
CA LEU A 33 -6.76 12.06 5.76
C LEU A 33 -7.03 10.64 6.27
N CYS A 34 -6.06 9.74 6.12
CA CYS A 34 -6.14 8.37 6.61
C CYS A 34 -4.74 7.89 6.96
N ASP A 35 -4.51 7.65 8.26
CA ASP A 35 -3.21 7.28 8.81
C ASP A 35 -2.84 5.84 8.40
N SER A 36 -2.16 5.75 7.26
CA SER A 36 -1.63 4.52 6.70
C SER A 36 -0.21 4.80 6.24
N ALA A 37 0.73 3.94 6.63
CA ALA A 37 2.12 4.01 6.13
C ALA A 37 2.21 3.83 4.60
N ARG A 38 1.12 3.42 3.92
CA ARG A 38 1.04 3.39 2.46
C ARG A 38 0.69 4.74 1.82
N ASN A 39 0.21 5.71 2.59
CA ASN A 39 -0.15 7.04 2.11
C ASN A 39 1.03 8.02 2.22
N LEU A 40 1.03 9.06 1.39
CA LEU A 40 2.05 10.12 1.41
C LEU A 40 1.76 11.15 2.50
N THR A 41 2.80 11.63 3.17
CA THR A 41 2.71 12.81 4.06
C THR A 41 2.57 14.09 3.25
N ASP A 42 2.14 15.18 3.90
CA ASP A 42 2.06 16.49 3.25
C ASP A 42 3.43 16.97 2.75
N GLU A 43 4.51 16.64 3.47
CA GLU A 43 5.89 16.90 3.03
C GLU A 43 6.22 16.15 1.74
N MET A 44 5.87 14.87 1.65
CA MET A 44 6.08 14.07 0.44
C MET A 44 5.24 14.59 -0.73
N LEU A 45 4.00 15.06 -0.48
CA LEU A 45 3.15 15.66 -1.51
C LEU A 45 3.75 16.97 -2.06
N ASN A 46 4.30 17.82 -1.18
CA ASN A 46 4.99 19.04 -1.59
C ASN A 46 6.26 18.73 -2.40
N ALA A 47 7.04 17.73 -1.97
CA ALA A 47 8.23 17.27 -2.69
C ALA A 47 7.87 16.68 -4.08
N LEU A 48 6.78 15.92 -4.17
CA LEU A 48 6.26 15.38 -5.42
C LEU A 48 5.84 16.50 -6.38
N ALA A 49 5.14 17.53 -5.88
CA ALA A 49 4.75 18.69 -6.65
C ALA A 49 5.97 19.49 -7.14
N GLY A 50 6.98 19.70 -6.29
CA GLY A 50 8.25 20.35 -6.66
C GLY A 50 9.05 19.58 -7.71
N ASN A 51 8.93 18.26 -7.74
CA ASN A 51 9.48 17.40 -8.78
C ASN A 51 8.70 17.45 -10.12
N GLY A 52 7.51 18.05 -10.15
CA GLY A 52 6.59 18.00 -11.30
C GLY A 52 5.86 16.65 -11.44
N GLY A 53 5.87 15.85 -10.38
CA GLY A 53 5.28 14.52 -10.34
C GLY A 53 3.76 14.52 -10.14
N VAL A 54 3.16 13.34 -10.23
CA VAL A 54 1.71 13.15 -10.12
C VAL A 54 1.37 12.07 -9.10
N ILE A 55 0.41 12.36 -8.22
CA ILE A 55 -0.25 11.36 -7.40
C ILE A 55 -1.56 10.92 -8.06
N GLN A 56 -1.74 9.61 -8.19
CA GLN A 56 -2.98 8.98 -8.61
C GLN A 56 -3.63 8.34 -7.38
N ILE A 57 -4.80 8.85 -7.00
CA ILE A 57 -5.45 8.49 -5.74
C ILE A 57 -5.88 7.01 -5.73
N CYS A 58 -5.43 6.28 -4.71
CA CYS A 58 -5.83 4.89 -4.52
C CYS A 58 -7.23 4.81 -3.88
N ILE A 59 -8.18 4.18 -4.59
CA ILE A 59 -9.56 3.98 -4.11
C ILE A 59 -9.73 2.78 -3.16
N LEU A 60 -8.62 2.17 -2.70
CA LEU A 60 -8.68 1.13 -1.68
C LEU A 60 -9.16 1.73 -0.36
N SER A 61 -10.28 1.23 0.15
CA SER A 61 -10.98 1.80 1.31
C SER A 61 -10.09 1.98 2.55
N SER A 62 -9.17 1.05 2.82
CA SER A 62 -8.23 1.13 3.93
C SER A 62 -7.21 2.28 3.84
N PHE A 63 -7.12 2.96 2.70
CA PHE A 63 -6.25 4.13 2.50
C PHE A 63 -7.01 5.45 2.44
N LEU A 64 -8.35 5.41 2.50
CA LEU A 64 -9.22 6.59 2.45
C LEU A 64 -10.00 6.83 3.74
N LYS A 65 -10.23 5.78 4.52
CA LYS A 65 -10.92 5.87 5.81
C LYS A 65 -10.45 4.79 6.75
N LYS A 66 -10.59 5.07 8.05
CA LYS A 66 -10.46 4.05 9.08
C LYS A 66 -11.49 2.95 8.82
N ALA A 67 -11.04 1.70 8.82
CA ALA A 67 -11.94 0.57 8.68
C ALA A 67 -12.75 0.41 9.96
N GLU A 68 -14.07 0.32 9.82
CA GLU A 68 -14.93 -0.09 10.92
C GLU A 68 -14.65 -1.55 11.28
N PRO A 69 -14.70 -1.91 12.58
CA PRO A 69 -14.59 -3.30 13.01
C PRO A 69 -15.62 -4.18 12.30
N ASN A 70 -15.19 -5.35 11.83
CA ASN A 70 -16.10 -6.30 11.20
C ASN A 70 -15.88 -7.68 11.81
N PRO A 71 -16.60 -8.03 12.89
CA PRO A 71 -16.38 -9.27 13.63
C PRO A 71 -16.52 -10.53 12.76
N LYS A 72 -17.43 -10.51 11.77
CA LYS A 72 -17.61 -11.64 10.85
C LYS A 72 -16.38 -11.83 9.98
N ARG A 73 -15.86 -10.74 9.40
CA ARG A 73 -14.64 -10.76 8.58
C ARG A 73 -13.42 -11.13 9.42
N GLU A 74 -13.28 -10.57 10.61
CA GLU A 74 -12.18 -10.86 11.54
C GLU A 74 -12.16 -12.33 11.95
N LYS A 75 -13.32 -12.90 12.30
CA LYS A 75 -13.45 -14.32 12.61
C LYS A 75 -13.08 -15.21 11.42
N ALA A 76 -13.53 -14.85 10.21
CA ALA A 76 -13.19 -15.57 8.99
C ALA A 76 -11.68 -15.51 8.66
N LEU A 77 -11.07 -14.32 8.77
CA LEU A 77 -9.63 -14.14 8.55
C LEU A 77 -8.79 -14.89 9.59
N LYS A 78 -9.22 -14.91 10.86
CA LYS A 78 -8.56 -15.67 11.91
C LYS A 78 -8.63 -17.17 11.63
N ALA A 79 -9.81 -17.71 11.31
CA ALA A 79 -9.97 -19.13 10.96
C ALA A 79 -9.15 -19.51 9.70
N PHE A 80 -9.13 -18.64 8.69
CA PHE A 80 -8.31 -18.82 7.50
C PHE A 80 -6.81 -18.84 7.82
N SER A 81 -6.35 -17.89 8.65
CA SER A 81 -4.94 -17.82 9.08
C SER A 81 -4.54 -18.99 9.95
N GLU A 82 -5.44 -19.54 10.79
CA GLU A 82 -5.19 -20.75 11.57
C GLU A 82 -5.08 -21.99 10.67
N LYS A 83 -5.92 -22.09 9.63
CA LYS A 83 -5.91 -23.20 8.68
C LYS A 83 -4.67 -23.19 7.76
N TYR A 84 -4.27 -22.00 7.29
CA TYR A 84 -3.29 -21.88 6.21
C TYR A 84 -1.99 -21.18 6.57
N GLY A 85 -1.93 -20.52 7.72
CA GLY A 85 -0.82 -19.65 8.09
C GLY A 85 -0.75 -18.40 7.21
N SER A 86 0.40 -17.74 7.22
CA SER A 86 0.64 -16.59 6.35
C SER A 86 0.68 -17.01 4.89
N TRP A 87 -0.02 -16.28 4.01
CA TRP A 87 0.09 -16.45 2.55
C TRP A 87 1.54 -16.48 2.05
N ARG A 88 2.41 -15.65 2.66
CA ARG A 88 3.84 -15.59 2.32
C ARG A 88 4.62 -16.84 2.73
N ALA A 89 4.14 -17.58 3.72
CA ALA A 89 4.77 -18.80 4.21
C ALA A 89 4.43 -20.04 3.38
N ILE A 90 3.33 -19.99 2.61
CA ILE A 90 2.95 -21.08 1.71
C ILE A 90 3.88 -21.03 0.49
N LYS A 91 4.85 -21.95 0.42
CA LYS A 91 5.80 -22.07 -0.71
C LYS A 91 5.33 -23.06 -1.77
N ASP A 92 4.54 -24.05 -1.36
CA ASP A 92 3.97 -25.06 -2.25
C ASP A 92 2.86 -24.46 -3.12
N GLU A 93 3.00 -24.62 -4.44
CA GLU A 93 2.11 -24.01 -5.44
C GLU A 93 0.74 -24.68 -5.48
N ALA A 94 0.70 -26.01 -5.35
CA ALA A 94 -0.56 -26.75 -5.27
C ALA A 94 -1.38 -26.31 -4.05
N LYS A 95 -0.72 -26.13 -2.90
CA LYS A 95 -1.32 -25.59 -1.68
C LYS A 95 -1.78 -24.15 -1.86
N ARG A 96 -1.03 -23.28 -2.57
CA ARG A 96 -1.48 -21.91 -2.89
C ARG A 96 -2.72 -21.88 -3.76
N ASN A 97 -2.80 -22.76 -4.77
CA ASN A 97 -3.95 -22.82 -5.67
C ASN A 97 -5.20 -23.29 -4.93
N LYS A 98 -5.07 -24.34 -4.12
CA LYS A 98 -6.16 -24.80 -3.24
C LYS A 98 -6.66 -23.70 -2.30
N VAL A 99 -5.75 -22.91 -1.73
CA VAL A 99 -6.09 -21.77 -0.85
C VAL A 99 -6.80 -20.64 -1.59
N ARG A 100 -6.57 -20.46 -2.90
CA ARG A 100 -7.25 -19.44 -3.72
C ARG A 100 -8.64 -19.86 -4.17
N GLU A 101 -8.90 -21.16 -4.26
CA GLU A 101 -10.19 -21.72 -4.67
C GLU A 101 -11.21 -21.76 -3.53
N GLU A 102 -10.75 -21.70 -2.27
CA GLU A 102 -11.59 -21.58 -1.07
C GLU A 102 -11.87 -20.12 -0.68
#